data_AF-A0A7S8E5U4-F1
#
_entry.id   AF-A0A7S8E5U4-F1
#
_cell.length_a   1.000
_cell.length_b   1.000
_cell.length_c   1.000
_cell.angle_alpha   90.00
_cell.angle_beta   90.00
_cell.angle_gamma   90.00
#
_symmetry.space_group_name_H-M   'P 1'
#
loop_
_entity.id
_entity.type
_entity.pdbx_description
1 polymer ?
#
loop_
_entity_poly.entity_id
_entity_poly.type
_entity_poly.pdbx_seq_one_letter_code
_entity_poly.pdbx_strand_id
1 'polypeptide(L)'
;MATIRQTLEQERASSAWRDIETVTNDQQQKKYGTLARKLPTMIQMNGLGTTLAFLMAKGKSKSDDGHTLIFNHLSKWVLSKIEPAGKYKDLMVLVRNVETDVYRRATTEAIEYGIWLKRYVEAKDWGSADGDDSP
;
A
#
# COMPACT_ATOMS: atom_id res chain seq x y z
N MET A 1 -6.10 0.03 -30.04
CA MET A 1 -7.12 0.25 -28.98
C MET A 1 -6.54 -0.28 -27.68
N ALA A 2 -6.43 0.55 -26.64
CA ALA A 2 -5.97 0.09 -25.33
C ALA A 2 -7.09 -0.73 -24.65
N THR A 3 -6.74 -1.85 -24.03
CA THR A 3 -7.69 -2.69 -23.29
C THR A 3 -7.94 -2.13 -21.88
N ILE A 4 -9.12 -2.41 -21.29
CA ILE A 4 -9.49 -1.93 -19.93
C ILE A 4 -8.45 -2.35 -18.86
N ARG A 5 -7.76 -3.48 -19.06
CA ARG A 5 -6.67 -3.90 -18.16
C ARG A 5 -5.45 -2.99 -18.27
N GLN A 6 -5.10 -2.56 -19.48
CA GLN A 6 -3.98 -1.63 -19.68
C GLN A 6 -4.26 -0.28 -19.01
N THR A 7 -5.51 0.19 -19.01
CA THR A 7 -5.87 1.45 -18.35
C THR A 7 -5.82 1.33 -16.83
N LEU A 8 -6.26 0.22 -16.24
CA LEU A 8 -6.20 0.03 -14.79
C LEU A 8 -4.75 -0.07 -14.26
N GLU A 9 -3.87 -0.77 -14.97
CA GLU A 9 -2.43 -0.81 -14.63
C GLU A 9 -1.79 0.57 -14.67
N GLN A 10 -2.14 1.39 -15.68
CA GLN A 10 -1.67 2.77 -15.78
C GLN A 10 -2.17 3.63 -14.62
N GLU A 11 -3.42 3.45 -14.20
CA GLU A 11 -3.96 4.15 -13.04
C GLU A 11 -3.28 3.74 -11.73
N ARG A 12 -3.00 2.44 -11.53
CA ARG A 12 -2.25 1.94 -10.37
C ARG A 12 -0.87 2.56 -10.33
N ALA A 13 -0.14 2.49 -11.45
CA ALA A 13 1.18 3.07 -11.60
C ALA A 13 1.17 4.58 -11.29
N SER A 14 0.26 5.33 -11.90
CA SER A 14 0.12 6.77 -11.69
C SER A 14 -0.20 7.12 -10.23
N SER A 15 -1.10 6.38 -9.58
CA SER A 15 -1.45 6.62 -8.18
C SER A 15 -0.32 6.27 -7.24
N ALA A 16 0.34 5.13 -7.44
CA ALA A 16 1.47 4.69 -6.64
C ALA A 16 2.62 5.70 -6.72
N TRP A 17 2.92 6.21 -7.92
CA TRP A 17 3.91 7.27 -8.11
C TRP A 17 3.55 8.53 -7.32
N ARG A 18 2.32 9.04 -7.46
CA ARG A 18 1.88 10.23 -6.71
C ARG A 18 1.99 10.01 -5.20
N ASP A 19 1.57 8.85 -4.71
CA ASP A 19 1.58 8.53 -3.30
C ASP A 19 3.02 8.45 -2.75
N ILE A 20 3.98 7.83 -3.45
CA ILE A 20 5.37 7.82 -2.97
C ILE A 20 6.01 9.22 -2.97
N GLU A 21 5.66 10.10 -3.91
CA GLU A 21 6.17 11.48 -3.95
C GLU A 21 5.68 12.33 -2.76
N THR A 22 4.63 11.91 -2.05
CA THR A 22 4.22 12.56 -0.79
C THR A 22 5.11 12.19 0.40
N VAL A 23 5.99 11.20 0.26
CA VAL A 23 6.91 10.75 1.31
C VAL A 23 8.22 11.52 1.21
N THR A 24 8.33 12.62 1.95
CA THR A 24 9.39 13.62 1.73
C THR A 24 10.62 13.48 2.63
N ASN A 25 10.51 12.82 3.78
CA ASN A 25 11.60 12.68 4.76
C ASN A 25 12.32 11.33 4.61
N ASP A 26 13.66 11.34 4.58
CA ASP A 26 14.53 10.15 4.48
C ASP A 26 14.19 9.03 5.47
N GLN A 27 13.88 9.36 6.72
CA GLN A 27 13.50 8.38 7.73
C GLN A 27 12.15 7.70 7.39
N GLN A 28 11.22 8.47 6.81
CA GLN A 28 9.96 7.94 6.30
C GLN A 28 10.23 7.06 5.08
N GLN A 29 11.06 7.52 4.15
CA GLN A 29 11.42 6.80 2.93
C GLN A 29 12.06 5.45 3.23
N LYS A 30 13.08 5.39 4.12
CA LYS A 30 13.74 4.13 4.54
C LYS A 30 12.71 3.13 5.09
N LYS A 31 11.83 3.61 5.97
CA LYS A 31 10.82 2.78 6.65
C LYS A 31 9.70 2.34 5.70
N TYR A 32 9.14 3.29 4.94
CA TYR A 32 8.11 3.05 3.93
C TYR A 32 8.61 2.09 2.85
N GLY A 33 9.81 2.31 2.32
CA GLY A 33 10.39 1.48 1.27
C GLY A 33 10.64 0.04 1.72
N THR A 34 11.14 -0.15 2.95
CA THR A 34 11.28 -1.49 3.57
C THR A 34 9.93 -2.23 3.63
N LEU A 35 8.85 -1.52 4.00
CA LEU A 35 7.50 -2.08 4.09
C LEU A 35 6.91 -2.36 2.70
N ALA A 36 7.00 -1.40 1.78
CA ALA A 36 6.45 -1.50 0.42
C ALA A 36 7.07 -2.67 -0.35
N ARG A 37 8.38 -2.94 -0.20
CA ARG A 37 9.00 -4.12 -0.82
C ARG A 37 8.41 -5.46 -0.36
N LYS A 38 7.96 -5.53 0.89
CA LYS A 38 7.39 -6.75 1.50
C LYS A 38 5.88 -6.83 1.39
N LEU A 39 5.21 -5.70 1.13
CA LEU A 39 3.76 -5.56 1.21
C LEU A 39 2.98 -6.60 0.38
N PRO A 40 3.27 -6.83 -0.93
CA PRO A 40 2.51 -7.81 -1.72
C PRO A 40 2.57 -9.21 -1.12
N THR A 41 3.79 -9.63 -0.73
CA THR A 41 4.03 -10.94 -0.12
C THR A 41 3.37 -11.04 1.25
N MET A 42 3.42 -9.99 2.07
CA MET A 42 2.73 -9.96 3.36
C MET A 42 1.23 -10.18 3.22
N ILE A 43 0.59 -9.50 2.25
CA ILE A 43 -0.85 -9.66 1.99
C ILE A 43 -1.15 -11.07 1.48
N GLN A 44 -0.34 -11.60 0.56
CA GLN A 44 -0.54 -12.93 0.00
C GLN A 44 -0.40 -14.04 1.05
N MET A 45 0.56 -13.92 1.96
CA MET A 45 0.86 -14.95 2.97
C MET A 45 -0.01 -14.85 4.23
N ASN A 46 -0.25 -13.64 4.72
CA ASN A 46 -0.90 -13.42 6.01
C ASN A 46 -2.35 -12.91 5.88
N GLY A 47 -2.76 -12.57 4.65
CA GLY A 47 -4.05 -11.95 4.36
C GLY A 47 -4.04 -10.43 4.54
N LEU A 48 -5.04 -9.79 3.91
CA LEU A 48 -5.21 -8.35 3.94
C LEU A 48 -5.50 -7.84 5.37
N GLY A 49 -6.46 -8.43 6.07
CA GLY A 49 -6.85 -8.00 7.42
C GLY A 49 -5.69 -7.99 8.42
N THR A 50 -4.90 -9.07 8.47
CA THR A 50 -3.73 -9.19 9.35
C THR A 50 -2.66 -8.16 9.01
N THR A 51 -2.42 -7.93 7.71
CA THR A 51 -1.45 -6.95 7.24
C THR A 51 -1.85 -5.53 7.66
N LEU A 52 -3.12 -5.16 7.49
CA LEU A 52 -3.64 -3.87 7.92
C LEU A 52 -3.53 -3.68 9.44
N ALA A 53 -3.87 -4.71 10.22
CA ALA A 53 -3.74 -4.67 11.67
C ALA A 53 -2.28 -4.45 12.11
N PHE A 54 -1.33 -5.13 11.46
CA PHE A 54 0.11 -4.93 11.70
C PHE A 54 0.55 -3.49 11.43
N LEU A 55 0.16 -2.93 10.27
CA LEU A 55 0.51 -1.55 9.89
C LEU A 55 -0.04 -0.54 10.91
N MET A 56 -1.32 -0.67 11.29
CA MET A 56 -1.96 0.20 12.28
C MET A 56 -1.29 0.11 13.64
N ALA A 57 -0.98 -1.12 14.10
CA ALA A 57 -0.35 -1.35 15.40
C ALA A 57 1.07 -0.75 15.49
N LYS A 58 1.85 -0.82 14.41
CA LYS A 58 3.22 -0.28 14.37
C LYS A 58 3.27 1.22 14.10
N GLY A 59 2.33 1.75 13.33
CA GLY A 59 2.23 3.19 13.03
C GLY A 59 1.80 4.03 14.24
N LYS A 60 1.09 3.43 15.21
CA LYS A 60 0.58 4.12 16.42
C LYS A 60 -0.16 5.43 16.10
N SER A 61 -0.83 5.48 14.94
CA SER A 61 -1.55 6.66 14.44
C SER A 61 -0.70 7.92 14.26
N LYS A 62 0.63 7.80 14.23
CA LYS A 62 1.53 8.91 13.91
C LYS A 62 1.50 9.14 12.40
N SER A 63 1.03 10.31 11.98
CA SER A 63 0.82 10.64 10.57
C SER A 63 2.11 10.62 9.75
N ASP A 64 3.24 10.85 10.41
CA ASP A 64 4.59 10.85 9.84
C ASP A 64 5.28 9.48 9.87
N ASP A 65 4.65 8.42 10.41
CA ASP A 65 5.25 7.09 10.45
C ASP A 65 5.07 6.33 9.13
N GLY A 66 6.13 5.67 8.65
CA GLY A 66 6.10 4.87 7.43
C GLY A 66 5.01 3.79 7.39
N HIS A 67 4.62 3.18 8.53
CA HIS A 67 3.50 2.24 8.55
C HIS A 67 2.15 2.92 8.37
N THR A 68 1.96 4.10 8.98
CA THR A 68 0.73 4.89 8.83
C THR A 68 0.59 5.38 7.40
N LEU A 69 1.68 5.87 6.80
CA LEU A 69 1.71 6.34 5.41
C LEU A 69 1.33 5.22 4.43
N ILE A 70 1.97 4.05 4.53
CA ILE A 70 1.66 2.94 3.62
C ILE A 70 0.24 2.40 3.82
N PHE A 71 -0.24 2.35 5.07
CA PHE A 71 -1.64 2.03 5.36
C PHE A 71 -2.60 3.03 4.68
N ASN A 72 -2.34 4.33 4.80
CA ASN A 72 -3.18 5.37 4.22
C ASN A 72 -3.21 5.31 2.69
N HIS A 73 -2.05 5.14 2.05
CA HIS A 73 -1.94 5.01 0.59
C HIS A 73 -2.69 3.77 0.09
N LEU A 74 -2.48 2.61 0.72
CA LEU A 74 -3.19 1.39 0.40
C LEU A 74 -4.71 1.54 0.59
N SER A 75 -5.11 2.14 1.73
CA SER A 75 -6.51 2.34 2.07
C SER A 75 -7.21 3.24 1.05
N LYS A 76 -6.62 4.39 0.74
CA LYS A 76 -7.14 5.35 -0.24
C LYS A 76 -7.31 4.71 -1.62
N TRP A 77 -6.29 4.00 -2.12
CA TRP A 77 -6.36 3.36 -3.43
C TRP A 77 -7.46 2.29 -3.47
N VAL A 78 -7.42 1.33 -2.55
CA VAL A 78 -8.34 0.19 -2.58
C VAL A 78 -9.79 0.64 -2.39
N LEU A 79 -10.06 1.59 -1.48
CA LEU A 79 -11.40 2.15 -1.32
C LEU A 79 -11.89 2.80 -2.62
N SER A 80 -11.05 3.57 -3.32
CA SER A 80 -11.45 4.20 -4.58
C SER A 80 -11.88 3.22 -5.67
N LYS A 81 -11.44 1.96 -5.60
CA LYS A 81 -11.75 0.90 -6.57
C LYS A 81 -12.87 -0.04 -6.12
N ILE A 82 -12.97 -0.28 -4.83
CA ILE A 82 -13.91 -1.26 -4.27
C ILE A 82 -15.20 -0.60 -3.78
N GLU A 83 -15.10 0.61 -3.22
CA GLU A 83 -16.23 1.33 -2.63
C GLU A 83 -16.07 2.85 -2.87
N PRO A 84 -16.35 3.33 -4.10
CA PRO A 84 -16.14 4.72 -4.45
C PRO A 84 -17.19 5.68 -3.86
N ALA A 85 -18.28 5.18 -3.26
CA ALA A 85 -19.31 6.03 -2.67
C ALA A 85 -18.92 6.58 -1.28
N GLY A 86 -17.77 6.16 -0.72
CA GLY A 86 -17.20 6.77 0.48
C GLY A 86 -17.93 6.38 1.76
N LYS A 87 -18.59 5.22 1.77
CA LYS A 87 -19.27 4.65 2.94
C LYS A 87 -18.29 4.27 4.05
N TYR A 88 -17.08 3.84 3.69
CA TYR A 88 -16.09 3.38 4.66
C TYR A 88 -14.98 4.42 4.88
N LYS A 89 -14.68 4.71 6.15
CA LYS A 89 -13.62 5.64 6.55
C LYS A 89 -12.23 5.19 6.09
N ASP A 90 -11.93 3.91 6.27
CA ASP A 90 -10.66 3.30 5.92
C ASP A 90 -10.86 1.83 5.52
N LEU A 91 -9.82 1.26 4.93
CA LEU A 91 -9.83 -0.10 4.44
C LEU A 91 -9.97 -1.13 5.56
N MET A 92 -9.51 -0.84 6.78
CA MET A 92 -9.70 -1.73 7.92
C MET A 92 -11.18 -1.80 8.35
N VAL A 93 -11.91 -0.69 8.26
CA VAL A 93 -13.37 -0.68 8.45
C VAL A 93 -14.06 -1.45 7.33
N LEU A 94 -13.65 -1.28 6.06
CA LEU A 94 -14.22 -2.05 4.95
C LEU A 94 -14.06 -3.55 5.17
N VAL A 95 -12.83 -4.05 5.36
CA VAL A 95 -12.56 -5.49 5.40
C VAL A 95 -13.24 -6.23 6.56
N ARG A 96 -13.63 -5.53 7.62
CA ARG A 96 -14.37 -6.10 8.76
C ARG A 96 -15.88 -6.20 8.54
N ASN A 97 -16.42 -5.44 7.58
CA ASN A 97 -17.86 -5.23 7.44
C ASN A 97 -18.43 -5.68 6.09
N VAL A 98 -17.59 -6.19 5.18
CA VAL A 98 -18.02 -6.63 3.85
C VAL A 98 -18.06 -8.15 3.74
N GLU A 99 -18.83 -8.62 2.76
CA GLU A 99 -18.91 -10.04 2.42
C GLU A 99 -17.65 -10.54 1.70
N THR A 100 -17.53 -11.86 1.61
CA THR A 100 -16.35 -12.57 1.10
C THR A 100 -15.92 -12.11 -0.29
N ASP A 101 -16.86 -11.85 -1.20
CA ASP A 101 -16.52 -11.45 -2.58
C ASP A 101 -15.86 -10.07 -2.64
N VAL A 102 -16.38 -9.11 -1.88
CA VAL A 102 -15.80 -7.76 -1.77
C VAL A 102 -14.45 -7.82 -1.07
N TYR A 103 -14.32 -8.64 -0.03
CA TYR A 103 -13.05 -8.87 0.66
C TYR A 103 -11.98 -9.44 -0.28
N ARG A 104 -12.34 -10.43 -1.13
CA ARG A 104 -11.43 -11.02 -2.12
C ARG A 104 -10.99 -10.00 -3.16
N ARG A 105 -11.92 -9.20 -3.69
CA ARG A 105 -11.60 -8.11 -4.63
C ARG A 105 -10.66 -7.07 -4.00
N ALA A 106 -10.93 -6.67 -2.75
CA ALA A 106 -10.06 -5.75 -2.01
C ALA A 106 -8.65 -6.34 -1.80
N THR A 107 -8.56 -7.63 -1.52
CA THR A 107 -7.27 -8.34 -1.35
C THR A 107 -6.49 -8.35 -2.67
N THR A 108 -7.12 -8.71 -3.79
CA THR A 108 -6.47 -8.67 -5.11
C THR A 108 -6.01 -7.26 -5.46
N GLU A 109 -6.86 -6.25 -5.28
CA GLU A 109 -6.50 -4.86 -5.59
C GLU A 109 -5.35 -4.35 -4.72
N ALA A 110 -5.33 -4.71 -3.43
CA ALA A 110 -4.26 -4.35 -2.52
C ALA A 110 -2.91 -4.96 -2.91
N ILE A 111 -2.90 -6.21 -3.40
CA ILE A 111 -1.70 -6.87 -3.91
C ILE A 111 -1.18 -6.17 -5.17
N GLU A 112 -2.05 -5.97 -6.17
CA GLU A 112 -1.65 -5.32 -7.44
C GLU A 112 -1.14 -3.90 -7.23
N TYR A 113 -1.77 -3.13 -6.35
CA TYR A 113 -1.28 -1.81 -5.97
C TYR A 113 0.06 -1.87 -5.21
N GLY A 114 0.18 -2.81 -4.27
CA GLY A 114 1.42 -3.05 -3.53
C GLY A 114 2.60 -3.38 -4.46
N ILE A 115 2.36 -4.07 -5.58
CA ILE A 115 3.40 -4.35 -6.58
C ILE A 115 3.91 -3.06 -7.22
N TRP A 116 3.03 -2.10 -7.52
CA TRP A 116 3.45 -0.80 -8.05
C TRP A 116 4.20 0.03 -7.02
N LEU A 117 3.74 0.06 -5.77
CA LEU A 117 4.49 0.70 -4.67
C LEU A 117 5.89 0.11 -4.54
N LYS A 118 6.00 -1.24 -4.53
CA LYS A 118 7.28 -1.96 -4.51
C LYS A 118 8.21 -1.52 -5.64
N ARG A 119 7.72 -1.54 -6.89
CA ARG A 119 8.53 -1.17 -8.07
C ARG A 119 9.12 0.23 -7.95
N TYR A 120 8.33 1.19 -7.47
CA TYR A 120 8.80 2.57 -7.38
C TYR A 120 9.76 2.81 -6.22
N VAL A 121 9.55 2.17 -5.06
CA VAL A 121 10.53 2.29 -3.96
C VAL A 121 11.84 1.57 -4.29
N GLU A 122 11.80 0.51 -5.10
CA GLU A 122 13.00 -0.14 -5.65
C GLU A 122 13.72 0.79 -6.64
N ALA A 123 12.99 1.44 -7.53
CA ALA A 123 13.57 2.40 -8.47
C ALA A 123 14.19 3.65 -7.78
N LYS A 124 13.66 4.04 -6.62
CA LYS A 124 14.20 5.12 -5.77
C LYS A 124 15.25 4.63 -4.76
N ASP A 125 15.52 3.33 -4.73
CA ASP A 125 16.42 2.66 -3.78
C ASP A 125 16.10 2.88 -2.28
N TRP A 126 14.83 3.10 -1.94
CA TRP A 126 14.45 3.43 -0.56
C TRP A 126 14.41 2.23 0.35
N GLY A 127 15.27 2.08 1.35
CA GLY A 127 15.21 0.95 2.29
C GLY A 127 15.78 -0.35 1.73
N SER A 128 16.75 -0.24 0.82
CA SER A 128 17.73 -1.29 0.52
C SER A 128 18.53 -1.63 1.78
N ALA A 129 19.02 -2.87 1.86
CA ALA A 129 19.81 -3.35 3.00
C ALA A 129 21.24 -2.76 3.01
N ASP A 130 21.67 -2.13 1.92
CA ASP A 130 23.06 -1.71 1.68
C ASP A 130 23.40 -0.31 2.21
N GLY A 131 22.51 0.31 2.98
CA GLY A 131 22.68 1.67 3.51
C GLY A 131 23.06 1.78 4.99
N ASP A 132 23.53 0.69 5.63
CA ASP A 132 23.89 0.68 7.05
C ASP A 132 24.91 -0.44 7.36
N ASP A 133 26.15 -0.26 6.88
CA ASP A 133 27.41 -0.64 7.53
C ASP A 133 28.54 -0.61 6.49
N SER A 134 29.24 0.52 6.42
CA SER A 134 30.65 0.53 6.01
C SER A 134 31.43 1.25 7.11
N PRO A 135 32.42 0.60 7.75
CA PRO A 135 33.36 1.25 8.66
C PRO A 135 34.13 2.40 8.01
#